data_AF-A0A959C2D7-F1
#
_entry.id   AF-A0A959C2D7-F1
#
_cell.length_a   1.000
_cell.length_b   1.000
_cell.length_c   1.000
_cell.angle_alpha   90.00
_cell.angle_beta   90.00
_cell.angle_gamma   90.00
#
_symmetry.space_group_name_H-M   'P 1'
#
loop_
_entity.id
_entity.type
_entity.pdbx_description
1 polymer ?
#
loop_
_entity_poly.entity_id
_entity_poly.type
_entity_poly.pdbx_seq_one_letter_code
_entity_poly.pdbx_strand_id
1 'polypeptide(L)' 'GEEVVVHFKNLPGYAQDWIGIYGAKAYHANEYIEWKYTNGLKEGSMRFASPRYGPGEYIFRVYENNGYTLLAQSVVFSVK' A
#
# COMPACT_ATOMS: atom_id res chain seq x y z
N GLY A 1 -1.17 -5.04 16.17
CA GLY A 1 -1.10 -3.99 15.14
C GLY A 1 -2.52 -3.54 14.86
N GLU A 2 -2.74 -2.24 14.76
CA GLU A 2 -4.02 -1.66 14.35
C GLU A 2 -4.34 -2.11 12.90
N GLU A 3 -5.61 -2.42 12.61
CA GLU A 3 -6.02 -2.74 11.23
C GLU A 3 -6.19 -1.44 10.45
N VAL A 4 -5.56 -1.33 9.29
CA VAL A 4 -5.71 -0.21 8.38
C VAL A 4 -6.31 -0.70 7.06
N VAL A 5 -7.31 0.01 6.55
CA VAL A 5 -7.97 -0.32 5.29
C VAL A 5 -7.67 0.75 4.25
N VAL A 6 -7.17 0.34 3.09
CA VAL A 6 -6.99 1.20 1.92
C VAL A 6 -8.09 0.93 0.91
N HIS A 7 -8.68 1.99 0.37
CA HIS A 7 -9.59 1.91 -0.77
C HIS A 7 -8.86 2.38 -2.02
N PHE A 8 -9.02 1.66 -3.12
CA PHE A 8 -8.36 1.95 -4.40
C PHE A 8 -9.37 1.85 -5.55
N LYS A 9 -9.08 2.56 -6.64
CA LYS A 9 -9.87 2.57 -7.87
C LYS A 9 -8.99 2.95 -9.06
N ASN A 10 -9.48 2.67 -10.27
CA ASN A 10 -8.82 3.02 -11.53
C ASN A 10 -7.42 2.42 -11.69
N LEU A 11 -7.14 1.25 -11.13
CA LEU A 11 -5.89 0.54 -11.39
C LEU A 11 -5.90 -0.10 -12.80
N PRO A 12 -4.72 -0.32 -13.42
CA PRO A 12 -4.61 -0.97 -14.73
C PRO A 12 -5.28 -2.36 -14.75
N GLY A 13 -5.21 -3.08 -13.63
CA GLY A 13 -5.81 -4.39 -13.46
C GLY A 13 -4.86 -5.52 -13.83
N TYR A 14 -3.54 -5.30 -13.74
CA TYR A 14 -2.61 -6.40 -13.81
C TYR A 14 -2.74 -7.26 -12.55
N ALA A 15 -2.70 -8.57 -12.71
CA ALA A 15 -2.81 -9.50 -11.59
C ALA A 15 -1.78 -9.20 -10.47
N GLN A 16 -0.61 -8.70 -10.88
CA GLN A 16 0.51 -8.40 -9.99
C GLN A 16 0.67 -6.91 -9.67
N ASP A 17 -0.32 -6.06 -9.96
CA ASP A 17 -0.35 -4.73 -9.33
C ASP A 17 -0.38 -4.92 -7.81
N TRP A 18 0.41 -4.17 -7.07
CA TRP A 18 0.55 -4.38 -5.63
C TRP A 18 0.50 -3.08 -4.85
N ILE A 19 -0.10 -3.15 -3.66
CA ILE A 19 -0.21 -2.04 -2.73
C ILE A 19 0.71 -2.35 -1.55
N GLY A 20 1.60 -1.42 -1.23
CA GLY A 20 2.44 -1.47 -0.04
C GLY A 20 2.09 -0.36 0.94
N ILE A 21 2.23 -0.65 2.22
CA ILE A 21 2.24 0.35 3.28
C ILE A 21 3.69 0.65 3.71
N TYR A 22 3.98 1.93 3.87
CA TYR A 22 5.32 2.44 4.15
C TYR A 22 5.25 3.39 5.33
N GLY A 23 6.37 3.54 6.06
CA GLY A 23 6.54 4.73 6.89
C GLY A 23 6.54 5.98 6.02
N ALA A 24 6.00 7.09 6.51
CA ALA A 24 5.83 8.32 5.72
C ALA A 24 7.16 8.90 5.18
N LYS A 25 8.28 8.56 5.81
CA LYS A 25 9.64 8.98 5.41
C LYS A 25 10.37 7.97 4.52
N ALA A 26 9.75 6.84 4.17
CA ALA A 26 10.37 5.84 3.30
C ALA A 26 10.66 6.43 1.92
N TYR A 27 11.89 6.27 1.45
CA TYR A 27 12.34 6.82 0.17
C TYR A 27 12.30 5.76 -0.93
N HIS A 28 12.74 4.53 -0.63
CA HIS A 28 12.83 3.48 -1.62
C HIS A 28 11.58 2.59 -1.65
N ALA A 29 11.27 2.04 -2.82
CA ALA A 29 10.07 1.24 -3.02
C ALA A 29 10.14 -0.17 -2.38
N ASN A 30 11.33 -0.65 -2.03
CA ASN A 30 11.54 -1.88 -1.29
C ASN A 30 11.50 -1.71 0.25
N GLU A 31 11.23 -0.50 0.76
CA GLU A 31 11.08 -0.20 2.19
C GLU A 31 9.65 -0.40 2.71
N TYR A 32 8.83 -1.18 2.00
CA TYR A 32 7.49 -1.52 2.46
C TYR A 32 7.53 -2.30 3.78
N ILE A 33 6.50 -2.13 4.59
CA ILE A 33 6.33 -2.84 5.86
C ILE A 33 5.51 -4.11 5.64
N GLU A 34 4.42 -3.98 4.89
CA GLU A 34 3.56 -5.05 4.39
C GLU A 34 3.15 -4.67 2.96
N TRP A 35 2.94 -5.67 2.11
CA TRP A 35 2.46 -5.48 0.74
C TRP A 35 1.53 -6.62 0.37
N LYS A 36 0.63 -6.36 -0.59
CA LYS A 36 -0.32 -7.35 -1.11
C LYS A 36 -0.60 -7.07 -2.58
N TYR A 37 -0.76 -8.13 -3.37
CA TYR A 37 -1.26 -8.02 -4.74
C TYR A 37 -2.75 -7.68 -4.74
N THR A 38 -3.13 -6.87 -5.72
CA THR A 38 -4.53 -6.53 -6.02
C THR A 38 -5.27 -7.68 -6.71
N ASN A 39 -4.54 -8.66 -7.24
CA ASN A 39 -5.07 -9.81 -7.99
C ASN A 39 -5.94 -9.37 -9.18
N GLY A 40 -5.57 -8.27 -9.84
CA GLY A 40 -6.25 -7.76 -11.03
C GLY A 40 -7.48 -6.92 -10.74
N LEU A 41 -7.78 -6.66 -9.46
CA LEU A 41 -8.83 -5.72 -9.08
C LEU A 41 -8.47 -4.31 -9.53
N LYS A 42 -9.34 -3.70 -10.32
CA LYS A 42 -9.23 -2.29 -10.73
C LYS A 42 -9.69 -1.33 -9.64
N GLU A 43 -10.56 -1.81 -8.76
CA GLU A 43 -11.11 -1.08 -7.62
C GLU A 43 -11.46 -2.04 -6.49
N GLY A 44 -11.49 -1.51 -5.26
CA GLY A 44 -11.86 -2.28 -4.08
C GLY A 44 -11.23 -1.72 -2.81
N SER A 45 -11.16 -2.58 -1.79
CA SER A 45 -10.51 -2.28 -0.53
C SER A 45 -9.59 -3.41 -0.11
N MET A 46 -8.51 -3.07 0.58
CA MET A 46 -7.53 -4.03 1.06
C MET A 46 -7.17 -3.73 2.50
N ARG A 47 -7.15 -4.77 3.32
CA ARG A 47 -6.83 -4.68 4.75
C ARG A 47 -5.36 -4.94 4.98
N PHE A 48 -4.75 -4.18 5.87
CA PHE A 48 -3.37 -4.29 6.31
C PHE A 48 -3.37 -4.43 7.83
N ALA A 49 -2.69 -5.46 8.34
CA ALA A 49 -2.70 -5.79 9.77
C ALA A 49 -1.38 -6.45 10.19
N SER A 50 -0.30 -5.68 10.15
CA SER A 50 1.03 -6.06 10.58
C SER A 50 1.22 -5.75 12.06
N PRO A 51 1.86 -6.65 12.83
CA PRO A 51 2.30 -6.34 14.19
C PRO A 51 3.38 -5.25 14.23
N ARG A 52 3.97 -4.89 13.07
CA ARG A 52 4.99 -3.83 12.94
C ARG A 52 4.38 -2.42 12.85
N TYR A 53 3.06 -2.30 12.84
CA TYR A 53 2.38 -1.00 12.94
C TYR A 53 2.47 -0.53 14.39
N GLY A 54 3.43 0.36 14.63
CA GLY A 54 3.48 1.16 15.85
C GLY A 54 2.82 2.52 15.61
N PRO A 55 2.74 3.34 16.66
CA PRO A 55 2.34 4.73 16.53
C PRO A 55 3.28 5.45 15.55
N GLY A 56 2.73 6.13 14.55
CA GLY A 56 3.54 6.78 13.53
C GLY A 56 2.76 7.24 12.31
N GLU A 57 3.49 7.82 11.37
CA GLU A 57 2.95 8.29 10.10
C GLU A 57 3.27 7.30 8.98
N TYR A 58 2.26 7.03 8.16
CA TYR A 58 2.29 6.01 7.11
C TYR A 58 1.70 6.54 5.81
N ILE A 59 2.05 5.87 4.71
CA ILE A 59 1.53 6.15 3.36
C ILE A 59 1.33 4.83 2.62
N PHE A 60 0.24 4.74 1.84
CA PHE A 60 0.06 3.66 0.88
C PHE A 60 0.62 4.06 -0.47
N ARG A 61 1.31 3.14 -1.15
CA ARG A 61 1.76 3.29 -2.52
C ARG A 61 1.34 2.07 -3.32
N VAL A 62 0.91 2.28 -4.56
CA VAL A 62 0.54 1.21 -5.49
C VAL A 62 1.51 1.21 -6.67
N TYR A 63 1.93 0.02 -7.07
CA TYR A 63 2.90 -0.17 -8.15
C TYR A 63 2.41 -1.17 -9.17
N GLU A 64 2.90 -1.01 -10.39
CA GLU A 64 2.49 -1.77 -11.55
C GLU A 64 3.17 -3.15 -11.63
N ASN A 65 2.38 -4.19 -11.84
CA ASN A 65 2.78 -5.50 -12.35
C ASN A 65 4.10 -6.09 -11.78
N ASN A 66 4.19 -6.25 -10.46
CA ASN A 66 5.37 -6.73 -9.71
C ASN A 66 6.66 -5.89 -9.91
N GLY A 67 6.55 -4.72 -10.51
CA GLY A 67 7.61 -3.74 -10.64
C GLY A 67 7.54 -2.67 -9.56
N TYR A 68 8.40 -1.67 -9.69
CA TYR A 68 8.44 -0.48 -8.81
C TYR A 68 8.00 0.80 -9.54
N THR A 69 7.29 0.67 -10.66
CA THR A 69 6.64 1.80 -11.33
C THR A 69 5.46 2.27 -10.47
N LEU A 70 5.59 3.45 -9.86
CA LEU A 70 4.56 4.01 -8.98
C LEU A 70 3.35 4.46 -9.81
N LEU A 71 2.17 3.90 -9.50
CA LEU A 71 0.90 4.27 -10.13
C LEU A 71 0.18 5.38 -9.33
N ALA A 72 0.18 5.29 -8.00
CA ALA A 72 -0.42 6.28 -7.11
C ALA A 72 0.09 6.14 -5.67
N GLN A 73 -0.16 7.17 -4.86
CA GLN A 73 0.05 7.13 -3.41
C GLN A 73 -1.10 7.82 -2.66
N SER A 74 -1.35 7.40 -1.43
CA SER A 74 -2.32 8.07 -0.55
C SER A 74 -1.76 9.37 0.02
N VAL A 75 -2.61 10.12 0.71
CA VAL A 75 -2.13 11.10 1.70
C VAL A 75 -1.47 10.36 2.87
N VAL A 76 -0.59 11.05 3.59
CA VAL A 76 -0.02 10.55 4.85
C VAL A 76 -1.13 10.46 5.90
N PHE A 77 -1.13 9.37 6.67
CA PHE A 77 -2.07 9.14 7.77
C PHE A 77 -1.33 8.66 9.01
N SER A 78 -1.93 8.86 10.19
CA SER A 78 -1.36 8.43 11.47
C SER A 78 -2.04 7.15 11.96
N VAL A 79 -1.23 6.21 12.44
CA VAL A 79 -1.65 5.03 13.22
C VAL A 79 -1.29 5.32 14.69
N LYS A 80 -2.13 4.89 15.63
CA LYS A 80 -1.99 5.25 17.06
C LYS A 80 -1.52 4.09 17.94
#